data_AF-A0A2T2VKI5-F1
#
_entry.id   AF-A0A2T2VKI5-F1
#
_cell.length_a   1.000
_cell.length_b   1.000
_cell.length_c   1.000
_cell.angle_alpha   90.00
_cell.angle_beta   90.00
_cell.angle_gamma   90.00
#
_symmetry.space_group_name_H-M   'P 1'
#
loop_
_entity.id
_entity.type
_entity.pdbx_description
1 polymer ?
#
loop_
_entity_poly.entity_id
_entity_poly.type
_entity_poly.pdbx_seq_one_letter_code
_entity_poly.pdbx_strand_id
1 'polypeptide(L)' 'FAGPRVIKETIRRDLPEEFQRSEFLQEHGFIDYIAHRRHLKDNITEMLNYFEN' A
#
# COMPACT_ATOMS: atom_id res chain seq x y z
N PHE A 1 7.10 0.34 7.84
CA PHE A 1 7.88 -0.83 8.33
C PHE A 1 7.60 -1.08 9.81
N ALA A 2 7.98 -0.17 10.71
CA ALA A 2 7.55 -0.23 12.10
C ALA A 2 6.04 0.12 12.23
N GLY A 3 5.36 -0.45 13.22
CA GLY A 3 3.95 -0.16 13.47
C GLY A 3 3.71 1.28 13.97
N PRO A 4 2.48 1.82 13.86
CA PRO A 4 2.16 3.22 14.14
C PRO A 4 2.56 3.66 15.56
N ARG A 5 2.36 2.79 16.56
CA ARG A 5 2.70 3.07 17.97
C ARG A 5 4.19 3.37 18.15
N VAL A 6 5.06 2.52 17.62
CA VAL A 6 6.52 2.67 17.76
C VAL A 6 7.00 3.94 17.08
N ILE A 7 6.43 4.28 15.92
CA ILE A 7 6.79 5.50 15.20
C ILE A 7 6.35 6.73 16.00
N LYS A 8 5.10 6.76 16.48
CA LYS A 8 4.57 7.87 17.31
C LYS A 8 5.40 8.13 18.56
N GLU A 9 5.81 7.07 19.27
CA GLU A 9 6.69 7.16 20.44
C GLU A 9 8.07 7.72 20.07
N THR A 10 8.60 7.34 18.91
CA THR A 10 9.92 7.76 18.44
C THR A 10 9.95 9.22 17.99
N ILE A 11 8.97 9.67 17.21
CA ILE A 11 8.92 11.04 16.65
C ILE A 11 8.22 12.05 17.59
N ARG A 12 7.55 11.55 18.64
CA ARG A 12 6.77 12.31 19.62
C ARG A 12 5.72 13.24 18.98
N ARG A 13 5.07 12.77 17.92
CA ARG A 13 4.01 13.46 17.19
C ARG A 13 2.92 12.48 16.81
N ASP A 14 1.68 12.97 16.72
CA ASP A 14 0.58 12.20 16.17
C ASP A 14 0.83 11.87 14.70
N LEU A 15 0.34 10.70 14.29
CA LEU A 15 0.39 10.24 12.92
C LEU A 15 -0.94 10.57 12.24
N PRO A 16 -0.94 10.89 10.93
CA PRO A 16 -2.18 11.00 10.16
C PRO A 16 -3.06 9.74 10.33
N GLU A 17 -4.38 9.91 10.29
CA GLU A 17 -5.32 8.78 10.43
C GLU A 17 -5.10 7.72 9.33
N GLU A 18 -4.78 8.19 8.11
CA GLU A 18 -4.55 7.33 6.96
C GLU A 18 -3.12 6.76 6.91
N PHE A 19 -2.26 7.08 7.89
CA PHE A 19 -0.88 6.64 7.89
C PHE A 19 -0.78 5.10 7.79
N GLN A 20 0.02 4.63 6.84
CA GLN A 20 0.20 3.20 6.50
C GLN A 20 -1.01 2.49 5.87
N ARG A 21 -2.10 3.20 5.52
CA ARG A 21 -3.12 2.64 4.63
C ARG A 21 -2.59 2.56 3.20
N SER A 22 -3.22 1.70 2.39
CA SER A 22 -2.82 1.47 1.00
C SER A 22 -2.83 2.76 0.18
N GLU A 23 -3.84 3.61 0.37
CA GLU A 23 -4.03 4.90 -0.30
C GLU A 23 -2.90 5.88 0.05
N PHE A 24 -2.58 6.00 1.34
CA PHE A 24 -1.47 6.84 1.80
C PHE A 24 -0.14 6.36 1.21
N LEU A 25 0.09 5.05 1.16
CA LEU A 25 1.32 4.49 0.60
C LEU A 25 1.40 4.69 -0.92
N GLN A 26 0.27 4.63 -1.64
CA GLN A 26 0.21 4.92 -3.07
C GLN A 26 0.49 6.40 -3.36
N GLU A 27 -0.09 7.33 -2.60
CA GLU A 27 0.17 8.78 -2.74
C GLU A 27 1.66 9.13 -2.57
N HIS A 28 2.36 8.38 -1.71
CA HIS A 28 3.80 8.56 -1.46
C HIS A 28 4.71 7.71 -2.37
N GLY A 29 4.14 7.01 -3.37
CA GLY A 29 4.90 6.25 -4.37
C GLY A 29 5.47 4.91 -3.89
N PHE A 30 4.97 4.36 -2.79
CA PHE A 30 5.39 3.04 -2.29
C PHE A 30 4.57 1.87 -2.87
N ILE A 31 3.41 2.15 -3.45
CA ILE A 31 2.51 1.17 -4.06
C ILE A 31 2.08 1.69 -5.42
N ASP A 32 2.21 0.88 -6.47
CA ASP A 32 1.79 1.25 -7.81
C ASP A 32 0.27 1.09 -8.02
N TYR A 33 -0.34 0.07 -7.40
CA TYR A 33 -1.73 -0.30 -7.63
C TYR A 33 -2.43 -0.88 -6.40
N ILE A 34 -3.67 -0.46 -6.15
CA ILE A 34 -4.54 -0.98 -5.08
C ILE A 34 -5.65 -1.82 -5.71
N ALA A 35 -5.75 -3.08 -5.30
CA ALA A 35 -6.71 -4.03 -5.84
C ALA A 35 -7.81 -4.38 -4.83
N HIS A 36 -9.08 -4.28 -5.23
CA HIS A 36 -10.16 -4.88 -4.45
C HIS A 36 -10.07 -6.41 -4.51
N ARG A 37 -10.19 -7.09 -3.37
CA ARG A 37 -9.96 -8.56 -3.26
C ARG A 37 -10.74 -9.40 -4.28
N ARG A 38 -11.98 -9.00 -4.60
CA ARG A 38 -12.84 -9.66 -5.61
C ARG A 38 -12.22 -9.73 -7.01
N HIS A 39 -11.32 -8.81 -7.37
CA HIS A 39 -10.70 -8.73 -8.69
C HIS A 39 -9.24 -9.18 -8.69
N LEU A 40 -8.72 -9.66 -7.55
CA LEU A 40 -7.29 -9.93 -7.43
C LEU A 40 -6.78 -10.96 -8.45
N LYS A 41 -7.55 -12.02 -8.70
CA LYS A 41 -7.16 -13.05 -9.67
C LYS A 41 -7.02 -12.44 -11.07
N ASP A 42 -8.03 -11.70 -11.51
CA ASP A 42 -8.06 -11.11 -12.84
C ASP A 42 -6.93 -10.08 -13.01
N ASN A 43 -6.73 -9.22 -12.00
CA ASN A 43 -5.65 -8.21 -12.00
C ASN A 43 -4.26 -8.86 -12.09
N ILE A 44 -4.01 -9.94 -11.34
CA ILE A 44 -2.72 -10.66 -11.40
C ILE A 44 -2.54 -11.32 -12.77
N THR A 45 -3.57 -11.97 -13.29
CA THR A 45 -3.51 -12.61 -14.62
C THR A 45 -3.20 -11.58 -15.71
N GLU A 46 -3.89 -10.43 -15.71
CA GLU A 46 -3.63 -9.35 -16.65
C GLU A 46 -2.19 -8.84 -16.52
N MET A 47 -1.73 -8.63 -15.28
CA MET A 47 -0.37 -8.16 -15.02
C MET A 47 0.69 -9.11 -15.56
N LEU A 48 0.51 -10.43 -15.37
CA LEU A 48 1.43 -11.44 -15.90
C LEU A 48 1.44 -11.49 -17.42
N ASN A 49 0.27 -11.35 -18.07
CA ASN A 49 0.17 -11.36 -19.53
C ASN A 49 0.99 -10.23 -20.18
N TYR A 50 1.18 -9.08 -19.52
CA TYR A 50 2.04 -8.01 -20.04
C TYR A 50 3.53 -8.40 -20.10
N PHE A 51 3.95 -9.45 -19.38
CA PHE A 51 5.33 -9.95 -19.36
C PHE A 51 5.50 -11.27 -20.14
N GLU A 52 4.42 -11.85 -20.65
CA GLU A 52 4.50 -12.98 -21.57
C GLU A 52 4.77 -12.44 -22.99
N ASN A 53 5.84 -12.94 -23.62
CA ASN A 53 6.23 -12.56 -24.99
C ASN A 53 5.37 -13.27 -26.05
#